data_AF-A0A1F9LMF4-F1
#
_entry.id   AF-A0A1F9LMF4-F1
#
_cell.length_a   1.000
_cell.length_b   1.000
_cell.length_c   1.000
_cell.angle_alpha   90.00
_cell.angle_beta   90.00
_cell.angle_gamma   90.00
#
_symmetry.space_group_name_H-M   'P 1'
#
loop_
_entity.id
_entity.type
_entity.pdbx_description
1 polymer ?
#
loop_
_entity_poly.entity_id
_entity_poly.type
_entity_poly.pdbx_seq_one_letter_code
_entity_poly.pdbx_strand_id
1 'polypeptide(L)'
;MARYWYEPLSYSEWFKRIFSFLNIALFLLTAIFFISEFRFDWFEKLVGSYLVSTNEVRPETGAIWEIGKQTTNAHESLKTMVNKNEDIRQTANAAGSFSELVSGLLPGEWVTLERQQFKTLYLSLEKSSSLKIIDPASLVWLLNGSDLDRIFCEGIKGGIKIFFIDRENRVIKEIELQKEDIIEIENADKPLAGILTDIAGFRDRIYPARIFFDALLKLPAEIIPDLIVNPEALLEQEGKLIRVGIFNEAVNGYIKLGFEFEAPGGEQVVFLKGREWAVWQLSLNLKGEAK
;
A
#
# COMPACT_ATOMS: atom_id res chain seq x y z
N MET A 1 13.93 -94.58 37.62
CA MET A 1 14.94 -93.54 37.36
C MET A 1 14.57 -92.82 36.08
N ALA A 2 14.09 -91.59 36.20
CA ALA A 2 13.84 -90.68 35.08
C ALA A 2 15.15 -89.94 34.74
N ARG A 3 15.71 -90.23 33.56
CA ARG A 3 16.88 -89.61 32.91
C ARG A 3 17.11 -90.47 31.65
N TYR A 4 16.97 -90.05 30.40
CA TYR A 4 17.34 -88.81 29.73
C TYR A 4 16.36 -88.56 28.57
N TRP A 5 15.57 -87.49 28.64
CA TRP A 5 14.65 -87.13 27.55
C TRP A 5 15.33 -86.25 26.48
N TYR A 6 16.53 -85.74 26.77
CA TYR A 6 17.15 -84.62 26.06
C TYR A 6 18.31 -84.98 25.10
N GLU A 7 18.94 -86.16 25.22
CA GLU A 7 20.11 -86.52 24.39
C GLU A 7 19.82 -87.78 23.54
N PRO A 8 19.73 -87.67 22.20
CA PRO A 8 19.60 -88.82 21.32
C PRO A 8 20.96 -89.51 21.16
N LEU A 9 21.02 -90.81 21.48
CA LEU A 9 22.26 -91.60 21.43
C LEU A 9 22.61 -92.08 20.01
N SER A 10 21.76 -91.83 19.00
CA SER A 10 21.92 -92.28 17.61
C SER A 10 21.30 -91.31 16.60
N TYR A 11 21.97 -91.11 15.45
CA TYR A 11 21.45 -90.32 14.32
C TYR A 11 20.07 -90.80 13.83
N SER A 12 19.76 -92.10 13.96
CA SER A 12 18.46 -92.63 13.55
C SER A 12 17.31 -92.20 14.48
N GLU A 13 17.57 -92.00 15.77
CA GLU A 13 16.58 -91.49 16.72
C GLU A 13 16.30 -90.01 16.50
N TRP A 14 17.32 -89.26 16.09
CA TRP A 14 17.16 -87.86 15.69
C TRP A 14 16.23 -87.73 14.48
N PHE A 15 16.44 -88.56 13.46
CA PHE A 15 15.55 -88.63 12.29
C PHE A 15 14.12 -89.05 12.65
N LYS A 16 13.94 -90.05 13.52
CA LYS A 16 12.60 -90.48 13.97
C LYS A 16 11.88 -89.42 14.78
N ARG A 17 12.60 -88.61 15.58
CA ARG A 17 12.00 -87.50 16.32
C ARG A 17 11.61 -86.36 15.38
N ILE A 18 12.44 -86.03 14.39
CA ILE A 18 12.11 -85.01 13.37
C ILE A 18 10.90 -85.42 12.54
N PHE A 19 10.84 -86.69 12.11
CA PHE A 19 9.73 -87.25 11.37
C PHE A 19 8.58 -87.77 12.25
N SER A 20 8.59 -87.45 13.55
CA SER A 20 7.45 -87.73 14.42
C SER A 20 6.26 -86.91 13.95
N PHE A 21 5.09 -87.55 13.85
CA PHE A 21 3.86 -86.92 13.41
C PHE A 21 3.57 -85.59 14.15
N LEU A 22 3.88 -85.51 15.44
CA LEU A 22 3.66 -84.32 16.25
C LEU A 22 4.55 -83.15 15.82
N ASN A 23 5.82 -83.41 15.51
CA ASN A 23 6.76 -82.36 15.09
C ASN A 23 6.48 -81.89 13.65
N ILE A 24 6.07 -82.81 12.77
CA ILE A 24 5.61 -82.45 11.42
C ILE A 24 4.31 -81.62 11.50
N ALA A 25 3.37 -82.02 12.36
CA ALA A 25 2.13 -81.27 12.56
C ALA A 25 2.39 -79.87 13.13
N LEU A 26 3.29 -79.75 14.11
CA LEU A 26 3.70 -78.46 14.67
C LEU A 26 4.34 -77.57 13.60
N PHE A 27 5.23 -78.14 12.78
CA PHE A 27 5.88 -77.42 11.68
C PHE A 27 4.87 -76.95 10.61
N LEU A 28 3.90 -77.79 10.26
CA LEU A 28 2.84 -77.40 9.33
C LEU A 28 1.98 -76.26 9.91
N LEU A 29 1.66 -76.33 11.20
CA LEU A 29 0.84 -75.31 11.86
C LEU A 29 1.59 -73.97 11.95
N THR A 30 2.88 -73.99 12.28
CA THR A 30 3.70 -72.76 12.27
C THR A 30 3.87 -72.21 10.86
N ALA A 31 4.08 -73.06 9.85
CA ALA A 31 4.17 -72.63 8.46
C ALA A 31 2.87 -71.98 7.97
N ILE A 32 1.71 -72.57 8.29
CA ILE A 32 0.39 -72.00 7.97
C ILE A 32 0.21 -70.64 8.65
N PHE A 33 0.61 -70.52 9.92
CA PHE A 33 0.52 -69.26 10.66
C PHE A 33 1.38 -68.17 10.02
N PHE A 34 2.62 -68.48 9.62
CA PHE A 34 3.51 -67.54 8.92
C PHE A 34 2.97 -67.14 7.54
N ILE A 35 2.44 -68.09 6.76
CA ILE A 35 1.84 -67.80 5.45
C ILE A 35 0.58 -66.94 5.62
N SER A 36 -0.20 -67.19 6.69
CA SER A 36 -1.38 -66.39 7.02
C SER A 36 -1.00 -64.96 7.41
N GLU A 37 0.06 -64.77 8.20
CA GLU A 37 0.59 -63.44 8.51
C GLU A 37 1.01 -62.73 7.23
N PHE A 38 1.87 -63.34 6.41
CA PHE A 38 2.38 -62.72 5.18
C PHE A 38 1.29 -62.36 4.15
N ARG A 39 0.17 -63.09 4.14
CA ARG A 39 -0.91 -62.88 3.16
C ARG A 39 -2.00 -61.93 3.64
N PHE A 40 -2.24 -61.86 4.94
CA PHE A 40 -3.37 -61.12 5.49
C PHE A 40 -2.97 -59.93 6.38
N ASP A 41 -1.70 -59.85 6.80
CA ASP A 41 -1.13 -58.84 7.70
C ASP A 41 -2.06 -58.57 8.90
N TRP A 42 -2.58 -59.64 9.48
CA TRP A 42 -3.61 -59.54 10.51
C TRP A 42 -3.02 -58.99 11.81
N PHE A 43 -1.73 -59.24 12.10
CA PHE A 43 -1.06 -58.63 13.25
C PHE A 43 -0.96 -57.11 13.11
N GLU A 44 -0.55 -56.59 11.95
CA GLU A 44 -0.49 -55.15 11.69
C GLU A 44 -1.87 -54.50 11.80
N LYS A 45 -2.90 -55.13 11.21
CA LYS A 45 -4.29 -54.63 11.30
C LYS A 45 -4.80 -54.63 12.74
N LEU A 46 -4.48 -55.65 13.53
CA LEU A 46 -4.90 -55.76 14.93
C LEU A 46 -4.19 -54.70 15.79
N VAL A 47 -2.88 -54.52 15.62
CA VAL A 47 -2.11 -53.46 16.29
C VAL A 47 -2.60 -52.07 15.86
N GLY A 48 -2.88 -51.88 14.56
CA GLY A 48 -3.42 -50.63 14.03
C GLY A 48 -4.81 -50.29 14.58
N SER A 49 -5.74 -51.23 14.58
CA SER A 49 -7.07 -51.02 15.18
C SER A 49 -7.00 -50.79 16.68
N TYR A 50 -6.10 -51.47 17.39
CA TYR A 50 -5.88 -51.24 18.82
C TYR A 50 -5.36 -49.81 19.09
N LEU A 51 -4.38 -49.35 18.31
CA LEU A 51 -3.86 -47.98 18.41
C LEU A 51 -4.91 -46.91 18.06
N VAL A 52 -5.74 -47.13 17.04
CA VAL A 52 -6.82 -46.19 16.67
C VAL A 52 -7.90 -46.14 17.76
N SER A 53 -8.29 -47.29 18.32
CA SER A 53 -9.33 -47.36 19.36
C SER A 53 -8.92 -46.70 20.69
N THR A 54 -7.61 -46.63 20.97
CA THR A 54 -7.05 -45.98 22.17
C THR A 54 -6.70 -44.51 21.95
N ASN A 55 -6.94 -43.98 20.74
CA ASN A 55 -6.55 -42.63 20.36
C ASN A 55 -7.44 -41.53 20.99
N GLU A 56 -8.71 -41.82 21.32
CA GLU A 56 -9.64 -40.84 21.91
C GLU A 56 -9.28 -40.44 23.35
N VAL A 57 -8.46 -41.22 24.06
CA VAL A 57 -8.09 -40.98 25.47
C VAL A 57 -6.65 -40.45 25.61
N ARG A 58 -5.97 -40.18 24.50
CA ARG A 58 -4.57 -39.73 24.53
C ARG A 58 -4.50 -38.23 24.85
N PRO A 59 -3.86 -37.81 25.96
CA PRO A 59 -3.66 -36.38 26.22
C PRO A 59 -2.82 -35.76 25.09
N GLU A 60 -3.27 -34.61 24.58
CA GLU A 60 -2.59 -33.82 23.54
C GLU A 60 -1.30 -33.18 24.07
N THR A 61 -0.33 -33.99 24.45
CA THR A 61 0.99 -33.54 24.89
C THR A 61 2.06 -34.22 24.06
N GLY A 62 2.69 -33.45 23.17
CA GLY A 62 3.79 -33.90 22.33
C GLY A 62 4.12 -32.91 21.20
N ALA A 63 5.39 -32.94 20.76
CA ALA A 63 5.95 -32.01 19.76
C ALA A 63 5.17 -31.98 18.43
N ILE A 64 4.55 -33.09 18.01
CA ILE A 64 3.73 -33.16 16.79
C ILE A 64 2.46 -32.30 16.90
N TRP A 65 1.86 -32.21 18.10
CA TRP A 65 0.67 -31.38 18.34
C TRP A 65 1.01 -29.90 18.48
N GLU A 66 2.17 -29.56 19.04
CA GLU A 66 2.68 -28.18 19.03
C GLU A 66 2.97 -27.71 17.60
N ILE A 67 3.56 -28.57 16.77
CA ILE A 67 3.77 -28.29 15.34
C ILE A 67 2.42 -28.13 14.63
N GLY A 68 1.44 -29.01 14.87
CA GLY A 68 0.09 -28.89 14.31
C GLY A 68 -0.60 -27.57 14.70
N LYS A 69 -0.54 -27.19 15.97
CA LYS A 69 -1.09 -25.93 16.49
C LYS A 69 -0.37 -24.71 15.94
N GLN A 70 0.96 -24.75 15.82
CA GLN A 70 1.75 -23.73 15.11
C GLN A 70 1.34 -23.63 13.64
N THR A 71 1.06 -24.75 12.98
CA THR A 71 0.68 -24.77 11.56
C THR A 71 -0.71 -24.15 11.36
N THR A 72 -1.67 -24.47 12.24
CA THR A 72 -3.02 -23.86 12.21
C THR A 72 -2.96 -22.37 12.54
N ASN A 73 -2.23 -21.99 13.59
CA ASN A 73 -2.04 -20.57 13.96
C ASN A 73 -1.33 -19.78 12.85
N ALA A 74 -0.37 -20.39 12.14
CA ALA A 74 0.28 -19.79 10.99
C ALA A 74 -0.70 -19.61 9.83
N HIS A 75 -1.56 -20.60 9.54
CA HIS A 75 -2.59 -20.47 8.51
C HIS A 75 -3.65 -19.41 8.86
N GLU A 76 -4.07 -19.31 10.12
CA GLU A 76 -4.96 -18.25 10.59
C GLU A 76 -4.29 -16.88 10.49
N SER A 77 -3.02 -16.77 10.88
CA SER A 77 -2.23 -15.53 10.74
C SER A 77 -2.03 -15.13 9.28
N LEU A 78 -1.84 -16.09 8.37
CA LEU A 78 -1.76 -15.83 6.93
C LEU A 78 -3.11 -15.36 6.37
N LYS A 79 -4.22 -16.00 6.77
CA LYS A 79 -5.57 -15.59 6.35
C LYS A 79 -5.90 -14.18 6.84
N THR A 80 -5.56 -13.83 8.08
CA THR A 80 -5.79 -12.48 8.61
C THR A 80 -4.92 -11.44 7.90
N MET A 81 -3.67 -11.76 7.55
CA MET A 81 -2.82 -10.87 6.74
C MET A 81 -3.35 -10.68 5.31
N VAL A 82 -3.80 -11.76 4.65
CA VAL A 82 -4.37 -11.68 3.30
C VAL A 82 -5.64 -10.83 3.29
N ASN A 83 -6.59 -11.09 4.21
CA ASN A 83 -7.81 -10.30 4.31
C ASN A 83 -7.51 -8.82 4.60
N LYS A 84 -6.58 -8.54 5.51
CA LYS A 84 -6.16 -7.17 5.82
C LYS A 84 -5.58 -6.45 4.58
N ASN A 85 -4.74 -7.14 3.80
CA ASN A 85 -4.20 -6.57 2.56
C ASN A 85 -5.28 -6.38 1.49
N GLU A 86 -6.27 -7.27 1.41
CA GLU A 86 -7.42 -7.14 0.51
C GLU A 86 -8.22 -5.87 0.85
N ASP A 87 -8.52 -5.64 2.12
CA ASP A 87 -9.25 -4.47 2.61
C ASP A 87 -8.48 -3.16 2.34
N ILE A 88 -7.17 -3.16 2.57
CA ILE A 88 -6.29 -2.02 2.25
C ILE A 88 -6.28 -1.76 0.73
N ARG A 89 -6.20 -2.80 -0.10
CA ARG A 89 -6.26 -2.67 -1.57
C ARG A 89 -7.59 -2.10 -2.03
N GLN A 90 -8.71 -2.57 -1.49
CA GLN A 90 -10.03 -2.05 -1.83
C GLN A 90 -10.16 -0.58 -1.43
N THR A 91 -9.72 -0.22 -0.23
CA THR A 91 -9.76 1.17 0.27
C THR A 91 -8.89 2.10 -0.59
N ALA A 92 -7.67 1.67 -0.94
CA ALA A 92 -6.76 2.45 -1.77
C ALA A 92 -7.25 2.61 -3.21
N ASN A 93 -7.89 1.58 -3.78
CA ASN A 93 -8.48 1.65 -5.11
C ASN A 93 -9.78 2.46 -5.14
N ALA A 94 -10.49 2.55 -4.02
CA ALA A 94 -11.69 3.38 -3.88
C ALA A 94 -11.38 4.85 -3.57
N ALA A 95 -10.15 5.17 -3.15
CA ALA A 95 -9.76 6.54 -2.83
C ALA A 95 -9.91 7.47 -4.05
N GLY A 96 -10.66 8.56 -3.88
CA GLY A 96 -10.85 9.59 -4.90
C GLY A 96 -9.80 10.70 -4.86
N SER A 97 -9.06 10.82 -3.75
CA SER A 97 -8.00 11.80 -3.56
C SER A 97 -6.76 11.21 -2.86
N PHE A 98 -5.63 11.94 -2.90
CA PHE A 98 -4.42 11.52 -2.19
C PHE A 98 -4.61 11.58 -0.67
N SER A 99 -5.41 12.52 -0.16
CA SER A 99 -5.74 12.61 1.27
C SER A 99 -6.53 11.39 1.76
N GLU A 100 -7.49 10.92 0.96
CA GLU A 100 -8.21 9.68 1.26
C GLU A 100 -7.27 8.47 1.24
N LEU A 101 -6.38 8.39 0.25
CA LEU A 101 -5.38 7.32 0.14
C LEU A 101 -4.45 7.28 1.37
N VAL A 102 -3.94 8.44 1.81
CA VAL A 102 -3.06 8.53 3.00
C VAL A 102 -3.83 8.26 4.28
N SER A 103 -5.09 8.68 4.38
CA SER A 103 -5.91 8.41 5.56
C SER A 103 -6.25 6.92 5.71
N GLY A 104 -6.27 6.17 4.60
CA GLY A 104 -6.49 4.72 4.58
C GLY A 104 -5.24 3.87 4.83
N LEU A 105 -4.04 4.45 4.91
CA LEU A 105 -2.77 3.74 5.08
C LEU A 105 -2.11 4.10 6.42
N LEU A 106 -1.95 3.11 7.31
CA LEU A 106 -1.19 3.31 8.54
C LEU A 106 0.33 3.22 8.30
N PRO A 107 1.16 3.76 9.20
CA PRO A 107 2.61 3.64 9.09
C PRO A 107 3.08 2.16 8.99
N GLY A 108 3.84 1.85 7.95
CA GLY A 108 4.32 0.49 7.64
C GLY A 108 3.33 -0.41 6.90
N GLU A 109 2.10 0.08 6.66
CA GLU A 109 1.18 -0.58 5.74
C GLU A 109 1.49 -0.15 4.30
N TRP A 110 1.24 -1.07 3.37
CA TRP A 110 1.54 -0.85 1.99
C TRP A 110 0.47 -1.39 1.06
N VAL A 111 0.40 -0.78 -0.11
CA VAL A 111 -0.55 -1.15 -1.15
C VAL A 111 0.07 -0.98 -2.53
N THR A 112 -0.29 -1.88 -3.44
CA THR A 112 0.06 -1.72 -4.86
C THR A 112 -1.08 -0.98 -5.54
N LEU A 113 -0.77 0.18 -6.12
CA LEU A 113 -1.70 0.96 -6.94
C LEU A 113 -1.62 0.54 -8.40
N GLU A 114 -2.78 0.48 -9.06
CA GLU A 114 -2.84 0.34 -10.50
C GLU A 114 -2.40 1.63 -11.19
N ARG A 115 -1.77 1.51 -12.37
CA ARG A 115 -1.31 2.67 -13.16
C ARG A 115 -2.46 3.62 -13.48
N GLN A 116 -3.63 3.07 -13.80
CA GLN A 116 -4.81 3.86 -14.12
C GLN A 116 -5.34 4.59 -12.89
N GLN A 117 -5.32 3.96 -11.71
CA GLN A 117 -5.74 4.59 -10.47
C GLN A 117 -4.82 5.76 -10.10
N PHE A 118 -3.50 5.56 -10.16
CA PHE A 118 -2.54 6.65 -9.92
C PHE A 118 -2.74 7.80 -10.91
N LYS A 119 -3.00 7.49 -12.19
CA LYS A 119 -3.30 8.48 -13.22
C LYS A 119 -4.57 9.27 -12.88
N THR A 120 -5.64 8.62 -12.44
CA THR A 120 -6.88 9.30 -12.00
C THR A 120 -6.62 10.24 -10.83
N LEU A 121 -5.91 9.77 -9.80
CA LEU A 121 -5.51 10.58 -8.65
C LEU A 121 -4.63 11.77 -9.04
N TYR A 122 -3.70 11.59 -9.96
CA TYR A 122 -2.84 12.68 -10.44
C TYR A 122 -3.62 13.72 -11.26
N LEU A 123 -4.55 13.28 -12.11
CA LEU A 123 -5.34 14.15 -12.97
C LEU A 123 -6.47 14.87 -12.23
N SER A 124 -6.87 14.42 -11.04
CA SER A 124 -7.80 15.16 -10.18
C SER A 124 -7.13 16.36 -9.50
N LEU A 125 -5.80 16.47 -9.54
CA LEU A 125 -5.06 17.60 -9.00
C LEU A 125 -5.03 18.78 -9.98
N GLU A 126 -5.01 19.99 -9.42
CA GLU A 126 -4.70 21.21 -10.16
C GLU A 126 -3.28 21.13 -10.76
N LYS A 127 -3.09 21.65 -11.98
CA LYS A 127 -1.81 21.61 -12.73
C LYS A 127 -0.61 22.10 -11.92
N SER A 128 -0.79 23.13 -11.11
CA SER A 128 0.29 23.68 -10.28
C SER A 128 0.62 22.80 -9.08
N SER A 129 -0.38 22.11 -8.52
CA SER A 129 -0.17 21.19 -7.40
C SER A 129 0.40 19.84 -7.87
N SER A 130 0.04 19.39 -9.07
CA SER A 130 0.54 18.14 -9.65
C SER A 130 2.07 18.15 -9.83
N LEU A 131 2.64 19.32 -10.14
CA LEU A 131 4.10 19.54 -10.24
C LEU A 131 4.86 19.36 -8.93
N LYS A 132 4.19 19.51 -7.76
CA LYS A 132 4.81 19.20 -6.46
C LYS A 132 5.02 17.69 -6.28
N ILE A 133 4.21 16.86 -6.93
CA ILE A 133 4.29 15.40 -6.85
C ILE A 133 5.30 14.88 -7.88
N ILE A 134 5.03 15.13 -9.16
CA ILE A 134 5.89 14.72 -10.27
C ILE A 134 5.62 15.60 -11.49
N ASP A 135 6.68 15.94 -12.22
CA ASP A 135 6.57 16.66 -13.48
C ASP A 135 5.74 15.86 -14.52
N PRO A 136 4.77 16.49 -15.23
CA PRO A 136 3.92 15.80 -16.20
C PRO A 136 4.70 15.07 -17.29
N ALA A 137 5.80 15.63 -17.80
CA ALA A 137 6.59 14.96 -18.85
C ALA A 137 7.29 13.71 -18.28
N SER A 138 7.83 13.82 -17.07
CA SER A 138 8.41 12.70 -16.33
C SER A 138 7.37 11.61 -16.05
N LEU A 139 6.15 11.99 -15.66
CA LEU A 139 5.07 11.03 -15.41
C LEU A 139 4.63 10.34 -16.70
N VAL A 140 4.48 11.08 -17.81
CA VAL A 140 4.14 10.53 -19.12
C VAL A 140 5.20 9.53 -19.58
N TRP A 141 6.48 9.86 -19.42
CA TRP A 141 7.58 8.94 -19.71
C TRP A 141 7.52 7.68 -18.83
N LEU A 142 7.29 7.85 -17.53
CA LEU A 142 7.26 6.78 -16.55
C LEU A 142 6.09 5.81 -16.76
N LEU A 143 4.88 6.34 -17.02
CA LEU A 143 3.67 5.51 -17.17
C LEU A 143 3.58 4.82 -18.54
N ASN A 144 4.14 5.42 -19.59
CA ASN A 144 4.13 4.85 -20.94
C ASN A 144 5.41 4.06 -21.28
N GLY A 145 6.45 4.16 -20.45
CA GLY A 145 7.68 3.38 -20.60
C GLY A 145 7.46 1.88 -20.40
N SER A 146 8.29 1.06 -21.05
CA SER A 146 8.26 -0.41 -20.90
C SER A 146 8.72 -0.90 -19.53
N ASP A 147 9.39 -0.03 -18.78
CA ASP A 147 10.19 -0.43 -17.63
C ASP A 147 9.36 -0.45 -16.35
N LEU A 148 8.33 0.40 -16.25
CA LEU A 148 7.41 0.38 -15.12
C LEU A 148 6.64 -0.94 -15.07
N ASP A 149 6.69 -1.60 -13.93
CA ASP A 149 5.92 -2.80 -13.62
C ASP A 149 4.75 -2.44 -12.69
N ARG A 150 5.08 -1.97 -11.48
CA ARG A 150 4.13 -1.72 -10.37
C ARG A 150 4.38 -0.37 -9.70
N ILE A 151 3.32 0.22 -9.15
CA ILE A 151 3.37 1.41 -8.29
C ILE A 151 3.05 0.95 -6.87
N PHE A 152 3.97 1.18 -5.95
CA PHE A 152 3.84 0.80 -4.56
C PHE A 152 3.67 2.03 -3.70
N CYS A 153 2.82 1.95 -2.69
CA CYS A 153 2.48 3.03 -1.80
C CYS A 153 2.62 2.54 -0.37
N GLU A 154 3.47 3.18 0.41
CA GLU A 154 3.75 2.84 1.80
C GLU A 154 3.37 4.01 2.71
N GLY A 155 2.54 3.74 3.71
CA GLY A 155 2.23 4.71 4.74
C GLY A 155 3.47 4.98 5.59
N ILE A 156 3.82 6.25 5.76
CA ILE A 156 4.86 6.68 6.70
C ILE A 156 4.25 7.52 7.81
N LYS A 157 5.02 7.77 8.87
CA LYS A 157 4.55 8.62 9.97
C LYS A 157 4.32 10.04 9.45
N GLY A 158 3.05 10.40 9.26
CA GLY A 158 2.65 11.74 8.79
C GLY A 158 2.56 11.88 7.27
N GLY A 159 2.56 10.80 6.49
CA GLY A 159 2.52 10.92 5.04
C GLY A 159 2.52 9.58 4.31
N ILE A 160 2.93 9.60 3.04
CA ILE A 160 3.04 8.43 2.18
C ILE A 160 4.32 8.49 1.33
N LYS A 161 4.91 7.32 1.08
CA LYS A 161 5.94 7.12 0.06
C LYS A 161 5.37 6.36 -1.12
N ILE A 162 5.65 6.83 -2.32
CA ILE A 162 5.19 6.25 -3.58
C ILE A 162 6.43 5.82 -4.36
N PHE A 163 6.53 4.52 -4.61
CA PHE A 163 7.64 3.91 -5.34
C PHE A 163 7.15 3.40 -6.69
N PHE A 164 7.87 3.76 -7.75
CA PHE A 164 7.69 3.22 -9.09
C PHE A 164 8.75 2.15 -9.30
N ILE A 165 8.31 0.92 -9.50
CA ILE A 165 9.17 -0.26 -9.49
C ILE A 165 9.18 -0.91 -10.87
N ASP A 166 10.36 -1.32 -11.32
CA ASP A 166 10.53 -2.05 -12.58
C ASP A 166 10.26 -3.56 -12.45
N ARG A 167 10.37 -4.29 -13.57
CA ARG A 167 10.19 -5.75 -13.60
C ARG A 167 11.28 -6.52 -12.84
N GLU A 168 12.41 -5.88 -12.55
CA GLU A 168 13.53 -6.44 -11.79
C GLU A 168 13.47 -6.06 -10.30
N ASN A 169 12.34 -5.51 -9.84
CA ASN A 169 12.12 -4.99 -8.48
C ASN A 169 13.06 -3.83 -8.08
N ARG A 170 13.54 -3.05 -9.05
CA ARG A 170 14.34 -1.84 -8.78
C ARG A 170 13.43 -0.62 -8.72
N VAL A 171 13.75 0.30 -7.82
CA VAL A 171 13.05 1.58 -7.71
C VAL A 171 13.53 2.50 -8.84
N ILE A 172 12.62 2.83 -9.76
CA ILE A 172 12.83 3.80 -10.86
C ILE A 172 12.71 5.22 -10.30
N LYS A 173 11.71 5.44 -9.45
CA LYS A 173 11.39 6.74 -8.85
C LYS A 173 10.75 6.56 -7.49
N GLU A 174 11.12 7.43 -6.55
CA GLU A 174 10.49 7.58 -5.24
C GLU A 174 9.92 9.00 -5.11
N ILE A 175 8.74 9.10 -4.52
CA ILE A 175 8.07 10.35 -4.15
C ILE A 175 7.65 10.22 -2.69
N GLU A 176 8.01 11.20 -1.87
CA GLU A 176 7.57 11.29 -0.48
C GLU A 176 6.65 12.50 -0.34
N LEU A 177 5.45 12.27 0.21
CA LEU A 177 4.44 13.31 0.41
C LEU A 177 4.05 13.34 1.89
N GLN A 178 4.24 14.49 2.53
CA GLN A 178 3.73 14.70 3.89
C GLN A 178 2.23 15.04 3.85
N LYS A 179 1.53 14.76 4.94
CA LYS A 179 0.10 15.01 5.07
C LYS A 179 -0.22 16.50 4.92
N GLU A 180 0.64 17.36 5.45
CA GLU A 180 0.52 18.81 5.31
C GLU A 180 0.63 19.24 3.85
N ASP A 181 1.55 18.64 3.09
CA ASP A 181 1.71 18.92 1.66
C ASP A 181 0.48 18.47 0.85
N ILE A 182 -0.08 17.30 1.18
CA ILE A 182 -1.28 16.76 0.53
C ILE A 182 -2.50 17.64 0.81
N ILE A 183 -2.66 18.07 2.07
CA ILE A 183 -3.72 19.00 2.45
C ILE A 183 -3.54 20.34 1.72
N GLU A 184 -2.33 20.87 1.61
CA GLU A 184 -2.09 22.10 0.85
C GLU A 184 -2.35 21.91 -0.66
N ILE A 185 -1.98 20.76 -1.21
CA ILE A 185 -2.18 20.38 -2.62
C ILE A 185 -3.67 20.30 -2.96
N GLU A 186 -4.48 19.69 -2.10
CA GLU A 186 -5.91 19.49 -2.30
C GLU A 186 -6.78 20.68 -1.89
N ASN A 187 -6.33 21.51 -0.93
CA ASN A 187 -7.08 22.68 -0.46
C ASN A 187 -6.57 24.00 -1.04
N ALA A 188 -5.69 23.98 -2.05
CA ALA A 188 -5.12 25.19 -2.65
C ALA A 188 -6.17 26.20 -3.11
N ASP A 189 -7.38 25.74 -3.47
CA ASP A 189 -8.48 26.56 -3.99
C ASP A 189 -9.48 27.04 -2.90
N LYS A 190 -9.32 26.65 -1.63
CA LYS A 190 -10.28 27.03 -0.59
C LYS A 190 -10.03 28.46 -0.10
N PRO A 191 -11.08 29.29 0.05
CA PRO A 191 -10.95 30.61 0.67
C PRO A 191 -10.45 30.49 2.11
N LEU A 192 -9.44 31.28 2.46
CA LEU A 192 -8.93 31.43 3.82
C LEU A 192 -9.59 32.65 4.46
N ALA A 193 -10.25 32.49 5.61
CA ALA A 193 -10.77 33.62 6.36
C ALA A 193 -9.63 34.53 6.86
N GLY A 194 -9.76 35.85 6.65
CA GLY A 194 -8.77 36.86 7.05
C GLY A 194 -8.39 37.83 5.93
N ILE A 195 -7.27 38.52 6.13
CA ILE A 195 -6.75 39.57 5.22
C ILE A 195 -5.33 39.29 4.77
N LEU A 196 -4.94 39.83 3.62
CA LEU A 196 -3.61 39.62 3.03
C LEU A 196 -2.48 40.17 3.90
N THR A 197 -2.73 41.22 4.68
CA THR A 197 -1.71 41.87 5.53
C THR A 197 -1.20 40.96 6.65
N ASP A 198 -2.03 40.02 7.10
CA ASP A 198 -1.67 39.11 8.19
C ASP A 198 -0.70 38.02 7.73
N ILE A 199 -0.67 37.75 6.42
CA ILE A 199 0.16 36.72 5.82
C ILE A 199 1.55 37.29 5.49
N ALA A 200 2.56 36.82 6.22
CA ALA A 200 3.93 37.37 6.17
C ALA A 200 4.52 37.48 4.75
N GLY A 201 4.27 36.49 3.87
CA GLY A 201 4.85 36.47 2.53
C GLY A 201 4.20 37.41 1.50
N PHE A 202 3.13 38.13 1.86
CA PHE A 202 2.49 39.13 0.98
C PHE A 202 2.76 40.58 1.38
N ARG A 203 3.24 40.84 2.60
CA ARG A 203 3.26 42.18 3.23
C ARG A 203 3.88 43.29 2.37
N ASP A 204 4.91 42.97 1.60
CA ASP A 204 5.66 43.96 0.80
C ASP A 204 5.07 44.21 -0.59
N ARG A 205 4.07 43.41 -1.00
CA ARG A 205 3.57 43.37 -2.38
C ARG A 205 2.04 43.22 -2.42
N ILE A 206 1.35 44.13 -1.73
CA ILE A 206 -0.12 44.22 -1.75
C ILE A 206 -0.52 45.45 -2.55
N TYR A 207 -1.41 45.25 -3.53
CA TYR A 207 -1.91 46.28 -4.41
C TYR A 207 -3.44 46.36 -4.30
N PRO A 208 -4.04 47.56 -4.39
CA PRO A 208 -5.48 47.70 -4.60
C PRO A 208 -5.89 46.93 -5.86
N ALA A 209 -7.04 46.24 -5.80
CA ALA A 209 -7.51 45.42 -6.92
C ALA A 209 -7.55 46.20 -8.23
N ARG A 210 -8.02 47.46 -8.21
CA ARG A 210 -8.06 48.32 -9.38
C ARG A 210 -6.68 48.50 -10.05
N ILE A 211 -5.64 48.84 -9.28
CA ILE A 211 -4.28 49.03 -9.81
C ILE A 211 -3.75 47.71 -10.38
N PHE A 212 -4.01 46.61 -9.68
CA PHE A 212 -3.61 45.28 -10.15
C PHE A 212 -4.24 44.92 -11.50
N PHE A 213 -5.55 45.07 -11.65
CA PHE A 213 -6.25 44.72 -12.88
C PHE A 213 -5.96 45.72 -14.01
N ASP A 214 -5.76 47.00 -13.72
CA ASP A 214 -5.34 47.99 -14.72
C ASP A 214 -3.97 47.62 -15.31
N ALA A 215 -3.02 47.19 -14.48
CA ALA A 215 -1.71 46.70 -14.92
C ALA A 215 -1.78 45.34 -15.65
N LEU A 216 -2.66 44.44 -15.20
CA LEU A 216 -2.90 43.12 -15.79
C LEU A 216 -3.49 43.23 -17.20
N LEU A 217 -4.50 44.08 -17.39
CA LEU A 217 -5.20 44.25 -18.67
C LEU A 217 -4.35 44.95 -19.75
N LYS A 218 -3.23 45.59 -19.34
CA LYS A 218 -2.24 46.14 -20.26
C LYS A 218 -1.26 45.11 -20.80
N LEU A 219 -1.20 43.91 -20.20
CA LEU A 219 -0.34 42.85 -20.69
C LEU A 219 -0.89 42.26 -22.00
N PRO A 220 -0.02 41.73 -22.88
CA PRO A 220 -0.44 40.95 -24.01
C PRO A 220 -1.38 39.81 -23.60
N ALA A 221 -2.43 39.58 -24.39
CA ALA A 221 -3.45 38.56 -24.10
C ALA A 221 -2.87 37.13 -23.95
N GLU A 222 -1.70 36.88 -24.54
CA GLU A 222 -0.97 35.61 -24.45
C GLU A 222 -0.40 35.33 -23.05
N ILE A 223 -0.15 36.37 -22.23
CA ILE A 223 0.46 36.24 -20.90
C ILE A 223 -0.60 36.03 -19.81
N ILE A 224 -1.83 36.52 -20.03
CA ILE A 224 -2.91 36.49 -19.03
C ILE A 224 -3.24 35.05 -18.56
N PRO A 225 -3.33 34.03 -19.45
CA PRO A 225 -3.57 32.64 -19.03
C PRO A 225 -2.48 32.06 -18.12
N ASP A 226 -1.24 32.57 -18.23
CA ASP A 226 -0.12 32.16 -17.38
C ASP A 226 -0.09 32.90 -16.03
N LEU A 227 -0.85 34.00 -15.88
CA LEU A 227 -1.02 34.72 -14.61
C LEU A 227 -2.19 34.20 -13.79
N ILE A 228 -3.31 33.89 -14.45
CA ILE A 228 -4.54 33.39 -13.84
C ILE A 228 -4.80 32.00 -14.40
N VAL A 229 -4.09 31.01 -13.85
CA VAL A 229 -4.13 29.61 -14.33
C VAL A 229 -5.50 28.97 -14.10
N ASN A 230 -6.18 29.34 -13.01
CA ASN A 230 -7.52 28.87 -12.66
C ASN A 230 -8.45 30.06 -12.34
N PRO A 231 -9.11 30.67 -13.33
CA PRO A 231 -10.01 31.80 -13.09
C PRO A 231 -11.30 31.39 -12.35
N GLU A 232 -11.70 30.12 -12.45
CA GLU A 232 -12.95 29.61 -11.87
C GLU A 232 -12.98 29.81 -10.35
N ALA A 233 -11.86 29.55 -9.67
CA ALA A 233 -11.74 29.75 -8.22
C ALA A 233 -11.98 31.21 -7.76
N LEU A 234 -11.74 32.21 -8.62
CA LEU A 234 -12.09 33.61 -8.33
C LEU A 234 -13.53 33.95 -8.69
N LEU A 235 -14.06 33.35 -9.77
CA LEU A 235 -15.41 33.59 -10.25
C LEU A 235 -16.47 32.96 -9.36
N GLU A 236 -16.13 31.88 -8.65
CA GLU A 236 -17.01 31.23 -7.66
C GLU A 236 -17.17 32.04 -6.37
N GLN A 237 -16.33 33.06 -6.14
CA GLN A 237 -16.40 33.86 -4.92
C GLN A 237 -17.51 34.89 -4.96
N GLU A 238 -18.33 34.89 -3.91
CA GLU A 238 -19.26 35.98 -3.63
C GLU A 238 -18.54 37.12 -2.90
N GLY A 239 -18.90 38.36 -3.25
CA GLY A 239 -18.39 39.56 -2.60
C GLY A 239 -17.58 40.47 -3.52
N LYS A 240 -16.93 41.46 -2.93
CA LYS A 240 -16.17 42.48 -3.67
C LYS A 240 -14.68 42.25 -3.51
N LEU A 241 -13.97 42.11 -4.63
CA LEU A 241 -12.51 42.05 -4.63
C LEU A 241 -11.92 43.43 -4.26
N ILE A 242 -11.11 43.48 -3.20
CA ILE A 242 -10.56 44.73 -2.66
C ILE A 242 -9.05 44.86 -2.90
N ARG A 243 -8.28 43.80 -2.71
CA ARG A 243 -6.81 43.82 -2.84
C ARG A 243 -6.27 42.56 -3.48
N VAL A 244 -5.08 42.67 -4.05
CA VAL A 244 -4.33 41.54 -4.60
C VAL A 244 -2.90 41.59 -4.06
N GLY A 245 -2.44 40.48 -3.51
CA GLY A 245 -1.09 40.27 -3.00
C GLY A 245 -0.29 39.38 -3.95
N ILE A 246 1.00 39.68 -4.12
CA ILE A 246 1.94 38.82 -4.84
C ILE A 246 2.95 38.26 -3.83
N PHE A 247 3.05 36.94 -3.74
CA PHE A 247 3.95 36.31 -2.76
C PHE A 247 5.42 36.61 -3.09
N ASN A 248 6.24 36.74 -2.06
CA ASN A 248 7.65 37.12 -2.20
C ASN A 248 8.54 36.00 -2.76
N GLU A 249 8.09 34.74 -2.69
CA GLU A 249 8.86 33.57 -3.10
C GLU A 249 8.18 32.81 -4.25
N ALA A 250 8.99 32.32 -5.17
CA ALA A 250 8.56 31.39 -6.21
C ALA A 250 8.80 29.95 -5.73
N VAL A 251 7.81 29.08 -5.94
CA VAL A 251 7.88 27.66 -5.64
C VAL A 251 7.54 26.88 -6.90
N ASN A 252 8.47 26.05 -7.37
CA ASN A 252 8.32 25.21 -8.57
C ASN A 252 7.95 25.99 -9.85
N GLY A 253 8.49 27.21 -10.03
CA GLY A 253 8.22 28.05 -11.19
C GLY A 253 6.87 28.78 -11.16
N TYR A 254 6.19 28.79 -10.01
CA TYR A 254 4.97 29.55 -9.77
C TYR A 254 5.15 30.51 -8.61
N ILE A 255 4.45 31.63 -8.67
CA ILE A 255 4.30 32.59 -7.58
C ILE A 255 2.83 32.55 -7.13
N LYS A 256 2.64 32.46 -5.80
CA LYS A 256 1.30 32.51 -5.19
C LYS A 256 0.76 33.94 -5.30
N LEU A 257 -0.48 34.09 -5.75
CA LEU A 257 -1.23 35.33 -5.83
C LEU A 257 -2.40 35.23 -4.86
N GLY A 258 -2.54 36.19 -3.95
CA GLY A 258 -3.64 36.23 -3.00
C GLY A 258 -4.66 37.29 -3.39
N PHE A 259 -5.94 36.95 -3.40
CA PHE A 259 -7.05 37.82 -3.77
C PHE A 259 -7.96 38.01 -2.56
N GLU A 260 -8.03 39.23 -2.04
CA GLU A 260 -8.80 39.57 -0.84
C GLU A 260 -10.19 40.04 -1.25
N PHE A 261 -11.22 39.34 -0.78
CA PHE A 261 -12.63 39.64 -0.99
C PHE A 261 -13.29 40.07 0.31
N GLU A 262 -14.13 41.11 0.20
CA GLU A 262 -15.09 41.48 1.22
C GLU A 262 -16.41 40.76 0.93
N ALA A 263 -16.70 39.70 1.69
CA ALA A 263 -17.90 38.88 1.55
C ALA A 263 -18.89 39.12 2.70
N PRO A 264 -20.17 38.75 2.58
CA PRO A 264 -21.16 38.91 3.66
C PRO A 264 -20.78 38.21 4.97
N GLY A 265 -19.97 37.15 4.90
CA GLY A 265 -19.47 36.38 6.04
C GLY A 265 -18.16 36.88 6.64
N GLY A 266 -17.58 37.97 6.12
CA GLY A 266 -16.29 38.52 6.54
C GLY A 266 -15.28 38.60 5.39
N GLU A 267 -14.07 39.07 5.72
CA GLU A 267 -12.96 39.12 4.77
C GLU A 267 -12.39 37.72 4.53
N GLN A 268 -12.15 37.41 3.26
CA GLN A 268 -11.58 36.13 2.83
C GLN A 268 -10.52 36.33 1.76
N VAL A 269 -9.51 35.47 1.77
CA VAL A 269 -8.41 35.45 0.81
C VAL A 269 -8.45 34.17 0.00
N VAL A 270 -8.50 34.30 -1.32
CA VAL A 270 -8.37 33.18 -2.26
C VAL A 270 -6.98 33.20 -2.87
N PHE A 271 -6.36 32.03 -2.96
CA PHE A 271 -5.03 31.90 -3.56
C PHE A 271 -5.12 31.32 -4.96
N LEU A 272 -4.46 31.98 -5.90
CA LEU A 272 -4.13 31.42 -7.19
C LEU A 272 -2.63 31.28 -7.34
N LYS A 273 -2.19 30.60 -8.40
CA LYS A 273 -0.80 30.51 -8.79
C LYS A 273 -0.64 31.07 -10.18
N GLY A 274 0.31 31.98 -10.34
CA GLY A 274 0.76 32.48 -11.64
C GLY A 274 2.16 31.97 -11.94
N ARG A 275 2.48 31.75 -13.21
CA ARG A 275 3.83 31.41 -13.65
C ARG A 275 4.81 32.53 -13.28
N GLU A 276 5.96 32.16 -12.76
CA GLU A 276 6.97 33.10 -12.26
C GLU A 276 7.32 34.19 -13.30
N TRP A 277 7.58 33.78 -14.55
CA TRP A 277 7.93 34.70 -15.64
C TRP A 277 6.79 35.69 -15.97
N ALA A 278 5.54 35.24 -15.87
CA ALA A 278 4.37 36.06 -16.18
C ALA A 278 4.12 37.07 -15.05
N VAL A 279 4.27 36.65 -13.79
CA VAL A 279 4.22 37.51 -12.61
C VAL A 279 5.35 38.55 -12.62
N TRP A 280 6.53 38.20 -13.15
CA TRP A 280 7.61 39.15 -13.33
C TRP A 280 7.25 40.26 -14.33
N GLN A 281 6.65 39.93 -15.48
CA GLN A 281 6.15 40.91 -16.44
C GLN A 281 5.09 41.84 -15.84
N LEU A 282 4.13 41.27 -15.10
CA LEU A 282 3.14 42.05 -14.36
C LEU A 282 3.79 43.01 -13.35
N SER A 283 4.83 42.55 -12.66
CA SER A 283 5.55 43.35 -11.66
C SER A 283 6.28 44.54 -12.29
N LEU A 284 6.70 44.45 -13.55
CA LEU A 284 7.28 45.58 -14.29
C LEU A 284 6.22 46.67 -14.55
N ASN A 285 5.00 46.29 -14.95
CA ASN A 285 3.90 47.22 -15.16
C ASN A 285 3.45 47.87 -13.84
N LEU A 286 3.35 47.08 -12.76
CA LEU A 286 2.96 47.59 -11.43
C LEU A 286 3.96 48.62 -10.88
N LYS A 287 5.26 48.44 -11.14
CA LYS A 287 6.30 49.44 -10.78
C LYS A 287 6.22 50.72 -11.61
N GLY A 288 5.65 50.65 -12.82
CA GLY A 288 5.40 51.81 -13.67
C GLY A 288 4.20 52.65 -13.23
N GLU A 289 3.22 52.03 -12.56
CA GLU A 289 1.98 52.69 -12.09
C GLU A 289 2.04 53.18 -10.64
N ALA A 290 2.99 52.70 -9.82
CA ALA A 290 3.17 53.14 -8.44
C ALA A 290 3.90 54.50 -8.32
N LYS A 291 3.95 55.30 -9.40
CA LYS A 291 4.55 56.63 -9.45
C LYS A 291 3.50 57.72 -9.67
#